data_AF-A0A3C1HV50-F1
#
_entry.id   AF-A0A3C1HV50-F1
#
_cell.length_a   1.000
_cell.length_b   1.000
_cell.length_c   1.000
_cell.angle_alpha   90.00
_cell.angle_beta   90.00
_cell.angle_gamma   90.00
#
_symmetry.space_group_name_H-M   'P 1'
#
loop_
_entity.id
_entity.type
_entity.pdbx_description
1 polymer ?
#
loop_
_entity_poly.entity_id
_entity_poly.type
_entity_poly.pdbx_seq_one_letter_code
_entity_poly.pdbx_strand_id
1 'polypeptide(L)' 'KELAETVEDIVYSDVRKDGRKCKIVWDSSKPNGTPRKLCDVTRLNALGWKAKVAVVEGVKIAYDDFLHGDVRK' A
#
# COMPACT_ATOMS: atom_id res chain seq x y z
N LYS A 1 -8.16 -1.25 -6.17
CA LYS A 1 -8.78 0.03 -5.78
C LYS A 1 -8.39 0.37 -4.36
N GLU A 2 -8.73 -0.47 -3.39
CA GLU A 2 -8.35 -0.34 -1.97
C GLU A 2 -6.87 0.02 -1.71
N LEU A 3 -5.92 -0.67 -2.36
CA LEU A 3 -4.50 -0.33 -2.18
C LEU A 3 -4.16 1.09 -2.65
N ALA A 4 -4.75 1.54 -3.76
CA ALA A 4 -4.51 2.90 -4.26
C ALA A 4 -5.10 3.96 -3.32
N GLU A 5 -6.27 3.68 -2.73
CA GLU A 5 -6.89 4.53 -1.71
C GLU A 5 -6.05 4.58 -0.43
N THR A 6 -5.48 3.44 -0.01
CA THR A 6 -4.56 3.38 1.15
C THR A 6 -3.31 4.22 0.91
N VAL A 7 -2.72 4.10 -0.28
CA VAL A 7 -1.54 4.90 -0.66
C VAL A 7 -1.90 6.39 -0.72
N GLU A 8 -3.05 6.76 -1.29
CA GLU A 8 -3.50 8.14 -1.36
C GLU A 8 -3.70 8.76 0.03
N ASP A 9 -4.38 8.08 0.95
CA ASP A 9 -4.62 8.57 2.31
C ASP A 9 -3.31 8.78 3.10
N ILE A 10 -2.31 7.92 2.89
CA ILE A 10 -1.00 8.05 3.56
C ILE A 10 -0.17 9.19 2.94
N VAL A 11 0.00 9.19 1.62
CA VAL A 11 0.88 10.12 0.91
C VAL A 11 0.35 11.55 0.94
N TYR A 12 -0.96 11.74 0.82
CA TYR A 12 -1.61 13.05 0.79
C TYR A 12 -2.28 13.43 2.13
N SER A 13 -1.84 12.80 3.22
CA SER A 13 -2.40 13.03 4.57
C SER A 13 -2.30 14.50 5.03
N ASP A 14 -1.30 15.25 4.56
CA ASP A 14 -1.09 16.67 4.78
C ASP A 14 -2.07 17.53 3.96
N VAL A 15 -2.23 17.24 2.67
CA VAL A 15 -3.13 17.94 1.75
C VAL A 15 -4.58 17.86 2.22
N ARG A 16 -4.98 16.70 2.78
CA ARG A 16 -6.30 16.49 3.35
C ARG A 16 -6.58 17.38 4.57
N LYS A 17 -5.56 17.66 5.40
CA LYS A 17 -5.69 18.58 6.55
C LYS A 17 -5.96 20.01 6.10
N ASP A 18 -5.42 20.41 4.95
CA ASP A 18 -5.65 21.73 4.35
C ASP A 18 -6.99 21.84 3.60
N GLY A 19 -7.84 20.81 3.65
CA GLY A 19 -9.15 20.79 2.99
C GLY A 19 -9.09 20.57 1.47
N ARG A 20 -7.92 20.29 0.90
CA ARG A 20 -7.75 19.90 -0.50
C ARG A 20 -7.93 18.40 -0.66
N LYS A 21 -8.45 17.95 -1.81
CA LYS A 21 -8.66 16.53 -2.11
C LYS A 21 -7.87 16.11 -3.34
N CYS A 22 -7.14 15.01 -3.22
CA CYS A 22 -6.53 14.35 -4.36
C CYS A 22 -7.60 13.49 -5.07
N LYS A 23 -7.54 13.40 -6.41
CA LYS A 23 -8.47 12.59 -7.20
C LYS A 23 -7.73 11.42 -7.82
N ILE A 24 -8.14 10.20 -7.49
CA ILE A 24 -7.66 8.99 -8.15
C ILE A 24 -8.32 8.88 -9.54
N VAL A 25 -7.51 8.75 -10.59
CA VAL A 25 -7.97 8.57 -11.98
C VAL A 25 -7.61 7.16 -12.45
N TRP A 26 -8.60 6.44 -12.97
CA TRP A 26 -8.44 5.08 -13.50
C TRP A 26 -8.36 5.13 -15.03
N ASP A 27 -7.22 4.74 -15.61
CA ASP A 27 -7.05 4.64 -17.05
C ASP A 27 -7.44 3.24 -17.56
N SER A 28 -8.63 3.13 -18.15
CA SER A 28 -9.15 1.88 -18.72
C SER A 28 -8.57 1.53 -20.09
N SER A 29 -7.72 2.39 -20.68
CA SER A 29 -6.99 2.05 -21.91
C SER A 29 -5.88 1.04 -21.66
N LYS A 30 -5.45 0.88 -20.40
CA LYS A 30 -4.43 -0.09 -19.99
C LYS A 30 -5.08 -1.44 -19.64
N PRO A 31 -4.47 -2.56 -20.06
CA PRO A 31 -5.01 -3.88 -19.72
C PRO A 31 -4.91 -4.13 -18.22
N ASN A 32 -5.94 -4.74 -17.66
CA ASN A 32 -5.88 -5.26 -16.29
C ASN A 32 -5.03 -6.54 -16.22
N GLY A 33 -4.36 -6.75 -15.10
CA GLY A 33 -3.72 -8.03 -14.79
C GLY A 33 -4.73 -9.11 -14.36
N THR A 34 -4.23 -10.24 -13.86
CA THR A 34 -5.08 -11.28 -13.27
C THR A 34 -5.91 -10.72 -12.11
N PRO A 35 -7.24 -10.95 -12.05
CA PRO A 35 -8.11 -10.33 -11.03
C PRO A 35 -7.74 -10.63 -9.58
N ARG A 36 -7.11 -11.79 -9.32
CA ARG A 36 -6.64 -12.19 -7.99
C ARG A 36 -5.39 -13.05 -8.11
N LYS A 37 -4.34 -12.66 -7.39
CA LYS A 37 -3.10 -13.42 -7.26
C LYS A 37 -2.69 -13.43 -5.79
N LEU A 38 -3.12 -14.47 -5.07
CA LEU A 38 -2.85 -14.65 -3.65
C LEU A 38 -2.07 -15.95 -3.44
N CYS A 39 -1.13 -15.94 -2.49
CA CYS A 39 -0.45 -17.15 -2.05
C CYS A 39 -1.18 -17.75 -0.85
N ASP A 40 -1.35 -19.08 -0.82
CA ASP A 40 -1.79 -19.77 0.38
C ASP A 40 -0.67 -19.77 1.43
N VAL A 41 -0.95 -19.23 2.60
CA VAL A 41 0.00 -19.09 3.72
C VAL A 41 -0.28 -20.08 4.86
N THR A 42 -1.17 -21.06 4.65
CA THR A 42 -1.57 -22.04 5.67
C THR A 42 -0.35 -22.77 6.26
N ARG A 43 0.59 -23.20 5.41
CA ARG A 43 1.81 -23.89 5.86
C ARG A 43 2.72 -23.00 6.72
N LEU A 44 2.86 -21.71 6.38
CA LEU A 44 3.66 -20.77 7.17
C LEU A 44 3.03 -20.56 8.56
N ASN A 45 1.71 -20.38 8.59
CA ASN A 45 0.97 -20.22 9.84
C ASN A 45 1.05 -21.47 10.73
N ALA A 46 0.98 -22.67 10.13
CA ALA A 46 1.11 -23.95 10.85
C ALA A 46 2.51 -24.14 11.46
N LEU A 47 3.54 -23.57 10.85
CA LEU A 47 4.91 -23.53 11.39
C LEU A 47 5.10 -22.46 12.48
N GLY A 48 4.03 -21.76 12.87
CA GLY A 48 4.05 -20.72 13.89
C GLY A 48 4.50 -19.34 13.39
N TRP A 49 4.83 -19.21 12.10
CA TRP A 49 5.15 -17.91 11.53
C TRP A 49 3.88 -17.11 11.27
N LYS A 50 3.87 -15.84 11.67
CA LYS A 50 2.79 -14.89 11.39
C LYS A 50 3.35 -13.57 10.92
N ALA A 51 2.69 -12.94 9.95
CA ALA A 51 3.02 -11.59 9.54
C ALA A 51 2.82 -10.63 10.73
N LYS A 52 3.81 -9.77 10.97
CA LYS A 52 3.83 -8.84 12.10
C LYS A 52 3.35 -7.44 11.73
N VAL A 53 3.39 -7.10 10.44
CA VAL A 53 3.14 -5.76 9.92
C VAL A 53 1.91 -5.81 9.03
N ALA A 54 0.93 -4.97 9.33
CA ALA A 54 -0.26 -4.82 8.49
C ALA A 54 0.07 -4.00 7.24
N VAL A 55 -0.71 -4.13 6.15
CA VAL A 55 -0.45 -3.42 4.88
C VAL A 55 -0.38 -1.90 5.09
N VAL A 56 -1.34 -1.32 5.81
CA VAL A 56 -1.38 0.13 6.09
C VAL A 56 -0.14 0.60 6.84
N GLU A 57 0.30 -0.15 7.84
CA GLU A 57 1.50 0.14 8.63
C GLU A 57 2.76 0.04 7.77
N GLY A 58 2.88 -1.04 6.98
CA GLY A 58 4.00 -1.24 6.08
C GLY A 58 4.12 -0.14 5.02
N VAL A 59 3.01 0.36 4.47
CA VAL A 59 3.03 1.48 3.52
C VAL A 59 3.49 2.78 4.20
N LYS A 60 3.10 3.04 5.45
CA LYS A 60 3.59 4.20 6.21
C LYS A 60 5.10 4.15 6.42
N ILE A 61 5.62 3.01 6.87
CA ILE A 61 7.06 2.79 7.08
C ILE A 61 7.80 2.99 5.76
N ALA A 62 7.34 2.36 4.68
CA ALA A 62 7.99 2.47 3.37
C ALA A 62 7.97 3.90 2.82
N TYR A 63 6.91 4.67 3.08
CA TYR A 63 6.83 6.07 2.67
C TYR A 63 7.77 6.96 3.50
N ASP A 64 7.88 6.70 4.80
CA ASP A 64 8.82 7.39 5.68
C ASP A 64 10.28 7.14 5.26
N ASP A 65 10.65 5.88 4.97
CA ASP A 65 11.95 5.51 4.41
C ASP A 65 12.23 6.27 3.10
N PHE A 66 11.22 6.38 2.22
CA PHE A 66 11.33 7.12 0.96
C PHE A 66 11.59 8.62 1.18
N LEU A 67 10.92 9.26 2.13
CA LEU A 67 11.08 10.69 2.43
C LEU A 67 12.45 11.01 3.03
N HIS A 68 13.01 10.10 3.83
CA HIS A 68 14.30 10.29 4.51
C HIS A 68 15.51 9.75 3.72
N GLY A 69 15.26 9.06 2.60
CA GLY A 69 16.32 8.50 1.76
C GLY A 69 16.91 7.19 2.28
N ASP A 70 16.24 6.54 3.23
CA ASP A 70 16.63 5.24 3.84
C ASP A 70 16.19 4.03 2.99
N VAL A 71 15.79 4.27 1.75
CA VAL A 71 15.45 3.23 0.78
C VAL A 71 16.67 2.34 0.51
N ARG A 72 16.53 1.03 0.70
CA ARG A 72 17.56 0.04 0.38
C ARG A 72 18.01 0.21 -1.08
N LYS A 73 19.29 0.51 -1.29
CA LYS A 73 19.93 0.63 -2.62
C LYS A 73 20.06 -0.73 -3.31
#